data_AF-A0A1D7VX26-F1
#
_entry.id   AF-A0A1D7VX26-F1
#
_cell.length_a   1.000
_cell.length_b   1.000
_cell.length_c   1.000
_cell.angle_alpha   90.00
_cell.angle_beta   90.00
_cell.angle_gamma   90.00
#
_symmetry.space_group_name_H-M   'P 1'
#
loop_
_entity.id
_entity.type
_entity.pdbx_description
1 polymer ?
#
loop_
_entity_poly.entity_id
_entity_poly.type
_entity_poly.pdbx_seq_one_letter_code
_entity_poly.pdbx_strand_id
1 'polypeptide(L)'
;MVVPCSETALVNAVDGANAAGGGDLILAPFCTYTLTGAHSPGGSGGPAGLPNITTPITMTGLATEITRAPNSPSFRIIEVDGPSQFPAAQGQLTLATVTISNGDAGLGVGGGIANLGGSVTMTAGAVRGSHASFGGGIYTDTALTMTASSVTGNTATVRGGGIYRNAGSVTLLASNVSGNTPDNCAATVPLTAPC
;
A
#
# COMPACT_ATOMS: atom_id res chain seq x y z
N MET A 1 -1.82 -4.95 -21.05
CA MET A 1 -2.65 -6.18 -21.06
C MET A 1 -3.57 -6.13 -19.86
N VAL A 2 -4.82 -6.58 -19.97
CA VAL A 2 -5.74 -6.61 -18.82
C VAL A 2 -5.41 -7.80 -17.94
N VAL A 3 -5.29 -7.59 -16.63
CA VAL A 3 -5.08 -8.63 -15.63
C VAL A 3 -6.44 -9.28 -15.31
N PRO A 4 -6.64 -10.58 -15.54
CA PRO A 4 -7.89 -11.27 -15.19
C PRO A 4 -8.24 -11.15 -13.71
N CYS A 5 -9.53 -11.14 -13.36
CA CYS A 5 -10.03 -10.97 -12.00
C CYS A 5 -9.81 -12.23 -11.12
N SER A 6 -8.58 -12.45 -10.67
CA SER A 6 -8.23 -13.52 -9.71
C SER A 6 -6.94 -13.19 -8.97
N GLU A 7 -6.76 -13.75 -7.77
CA GLU A 7 -5.52 -13.63 -6.98
C GLU A 7 -4.30 -14.08 -7.79
N THR A 8 -4.31 -15.30 -8.33
CA THR A 8 -3.20 -15.86 -9.10
C THR A 8 -2.82 -15.01 -10.31
N ALA A 9 -3.80 -14.46 -11.03
CA ALA A 9 -3.52 -13.61 -12.18
C ALA A 9 -2.87 -12.28 -11.77
N LEU A 10 -3.32 -11.68 -10.66
CA LEU A 10 -2.73 -10.45 -10.14
C LEU A 10 -1.29 -10.68 -9.65
N VAL A 11 -1.07 -11.74 -8.89
CA VAL A 11 0.26 -12.14 -8.40
C VAL A 11 1.22 -12.35 -9.58
N ASN A 12 0.83 -13.18 -10.56
CA ASN A 12 1.64 -13.44 -11.75
C ASN A 12 1.92 -12.17 -12.58
N ALA A 13 0.97 -11.23 -12.62
CA ALA A 13 1.15 -9.97 -13.33
C ALA A 13 2.18 -9.06 -12.63
N VAL A 14 2.17 -9.01 -11.29
CA VAL A 14 3.17 -8.29 -10.51
C VAL A 14 4.55 -8.91 -10.67
N ASP A 15 4.67 -10.23 -10.54
CA ASP A 15 5.94 -10.95 -10.77
C ASP A 15 6.48 -10.74 -12.18
N GLY A 16 5.61 -10.82 -13.18
CA GLY A 16 5.95 -10.57 -14.59
C GLY A 16 6.46 -9.14 -14.82
N ALA A 17 5.82 -8.14 -14.21
CA ALA A 17 6.26 -6.75 -14.30
C ALA A 17 7.61 -6.55 -13.61
N ASN A 18 7.81 -7.10 -12.41
CA ASN A 18 9.09 -7.07 -11.72
C ASN A 18 10.21 -7.74 -12.54
N ALA A 19 9.96 -8.90 -13.12
CA ALA A 19 10.93 -9.60 -13.98
C ALA A 19 11.26 -8.83 -15.26
N ALA A 20 10.32 -8.02 -15.77
CA ALA A 20 10.50 -7.18 -16.95
C ALA A 20 11.19 -5.83 -16.67
N GLY A 21 11.48 -5.51 -15.40
CA GLY A 21 12.04 -4.20 -15.01
C GLY A 21 10.98 -3.11 -14.82
N GLY A 22 9.70 -3.46 -14.80
CA GLY A 22 8.55 -2.57 -14.63
C GLY A 22 7.38 -2.94 -15.54
N GLY A 23 6.23 -2.31 -15.33
CA GLY A 23 5.08 -2.50 -16.22
C GLY A 23 3.79 -1.80 -15.83
N ASP A 24 2.92 -1.65 -16.82
CA ASP A 24 1.57 -1.13 -16.64
C ASP A 24 0.55 -2.28 -16.58
N LEU A 25 -0.06 -2.43 -15.42
CA LEU A 25 -1.09 -3.41 -15.13
C LEU A 25 -2.47 -2.74 -15.21
N ILE A 26 -3.23 -3.10 -16.24
CA ILE A 26 -4.64 -2.71 -16.34
C ILE A 26 -5.45 -3.75 -15.58
N LEU A 27 -5.98 -3.39 -14.43
CA LEU A 27 -6.78 -4.30 -13.62
C LEU A 27 -8.17 -4.45 -14.22
N ALA A 28 -8.79 -5.61 -13.99
CA ALA A 28 -10.15 -5.86 -14.45
C ALA A 28 -11.11 -4.81 -13.84
N PRO A 29 -11.97 -4.17 -14.67
CA PRO A 29 -12.93 -3.20 -14.18
C PRO A 29 -14.00 -3.89 -13.31
N PHE A 30 -14.48 -3.19 -12.28
CA PHE A 30 -15.48 -3.67 -11.32
C PHE A 30 -15.09 -4.97 -10.59
N CYS A 31 -13.80 -5.28 -10.55
CA CYS A 31 -13.28 -6.49 -9.93
C CYS A 31 -12.84 -6.26 -8.48
N THR A 32 -13.11 -7.24 -7.63
CA THR A 32 -12.49 -7.38 -6.30
C THR A 32 -11.47 -8.52 -6.34
N TYR A 33 -10.19 -8.18 -6.35
CA TYR A 33 -9.09 -9.12 -6.16
C TYR A 33 -8.98 -9.46 -4.69
N THR A 34 -9.39 -10.69 -4.34
CA THR A 34 -9.38 -11.18 -2.96
C THR A 34 -8.14 -12.02 -2.73
N LEU A 35 -7.20 -11.54 -1.92
CA LEU A 35 -5.96 -12.22 -1.57
C LEU A 35 -6.19 -13.14 -0.39
N THR A 36 -5.84 -14.42 -0.53
CA THR A 36 -6.09 -15.43 0.50
C THR A 36 -4.82 -15.81 1.28
N GLY A 37 -3.64 -15.56 0.71
CA GLY A 37 -2.35 -15.82 1.32
C GLY A 37 -1.31 -14.75 1.04
N ALA A 38 -0.16 -14.87 1.70
CA ALA A 38 1.00 -14.06 1.43
C ALA A 38 1.79 -14.61 0.24
N HIS A 39 2.25 -13.72 -0.63
CA HIS A 39 3.07 -14.02 -1.82
C HIS A 39 4.46 -13.41 -1.75
N SER A 40 4.80 -12.81 -0.61
CA SER A 40 6.16 -12.53 -0.21
C SER A 40 6.31 -12.76 1.31
N PRO A 41 7.50 -13.20 1.78
CA PRO A 41 7.79 -13.21 3.21
C PRO A 41 7.82 -11.78 3.80
N GLY A 42 7.98 -10.80 2.90
CA GLY A 42 8.25 -9.39 3.15
C GLY A 42 9.50 -9.13 3.98
N GLY A 43 9.89 -7.86 4.07
CA GLY A 43 11.06 -7.39 4.79
C GLY A 43 10.84 -7.29 6.30
N SER A 44 11.46 -6.30 6.93
CA SER A 44 11.30 -5.97 8.37
C SER A 44 9.85 -5.68 8.78
N GLY A 45 8.93 -5.51 7.83
CA GLY A 45 7.51 -5.31 8.09
C GLY A 45 6.69 -6.59 8.31
N GLY A 46 7.16 -7.78 7.89
CA GLY A 46 6.38 -9.04 7.82
C GLY A 46 5.83 -9.37 6.41
N PRO A 47 4.91 -10.34 6.25
CA PRO A 47 4.45 -10.81 4.94
C PRO A 47 3.53 -9.84 4.18
N ALA A 48 3.54 -9.91 2.84
CA ALA A 48 2.63 -9.19 1.97
C ALA A 48 1.82 -10.12 1.04
N GLY A 49 0.58 -9.72 0.76
CA GLY A 49 -0.37 -10.45 -0.09
C GLY A 49 -0.07 -10.34 -1.58
N LEU A 50 0.77 -9.40 -2.00
CA LEU A 50 1.33 -9.37 -3.35
C LEU A 50 2.85 -9.56 -3.28
N PRO A 51 3.48 -10.01 -4.37
CA PRO A 51 4.94 -9.93 -4.48
C PRO A 51 5.40 -8.49 -4.26
N ASN A 52 6.57 -8.34 -3.62
CA ASN A 52 7.11 -7.02 -3.32
C ASN A 52 7.33 -6.22 -4.61
N ILE A 53 6.91 -4.96 -4.61
CA ILE A 53 7.11 -4.06 -5.75
C ILE A 53 8.55 -3.58 -5.72
N THR A 54 9.39 -4.15 -6.60
CA THR A 54 10.82 -3.84 -6.70
C THR A 54 11.14 -3.01 -7.94
N THR A 55 10.21 -2.91 -8.88
CA THR A 55 10.36 -2.14 -10.13
C THR A 55 9.25 -1.09 -10.25
N PRO A 56 9.29 -0.19 -11.25
CA PRO A 56 8.19 0.72 -11.52
C PRO A 56 6.96 -0.02 -12.04
N ILE A 57 5.90 -0.07 -11.24
CA ILE A 57 4.63 -0.71 -11.58
C ILE A 57 3.49 0.31 -11.46
N THR A 58 2.74 0.48 -12.54
CA THR A 58 1.48 1.21 -12.55
C THR A 58 0.32 0.21 -12.49
N MET A 59 -0.61 0.39 -11.56
CA MET A 59 -1.88 -0.34 -11.54
C MET A 59 -3.02 0.63 -11.79
N THR A 60 -3.77 0.40 -12.87
CA THR A 60 -4.93 1.21 -13.24
C THR A 60 -6.20 0.38 -13.11
N GLY A 61 -7.13 0.81 -12.27
CA GLY A 61 -8.42 0.17 -12.04
C GLY A 61 -9.60 1.00 -12.55
N LEU A 62 -10.81 0.42 -12.48
CA LEU A 62 -12.08 1.13 -12.65
C LEU A 62 -13.08 0.51 -11.69
N ALA A 63 -13.34 1.19 -10.57
CA ALA A 63 -14.06 0.60 -9.44
C ALA A 63 -13.45 -0.77 -9.03
N THR A 64 -12.12 -0.83 -9.02
CA THR A 64 -11.36 -2.04 -8.69
C THR A 64 -10.91 -2.00 -7.24
N GLU A 65 -11.00 -3.13 -6.55
CA GLU A 65 -10.55 -3.30 -5.17
C GLU A 65 -9.56 -4.47 -5.07
N ILE A 66 -8.48 -4.29 -4.31
CA ILE A 66 -7.58 -5.34 -3.87
C ILE A 66 -7.73 -5.44 -2.36
N THR A 67 -8.27 -6.57 -1.89
CA THR A 67 -8.60 -6.80 -0.49
C THR A 67 -7.98 -8.09 -0.01
N ARG A 68 -7.59 -8.12 1.27
CA ARG A 68 -7.35 -9.39 1.96
C ARG A 68 -8.67 -10.07 2.27
N ALA A 69 -8.72 -11.39 2.15
CA ALA A 69 -9.90 -12.19 2.46
C ALA A 69 -10.19 -12.23 3.98
N PRO A 70 -11.46 -12.37 4.38
CA PRO A 70 -11.79 -12.64 5.78
C PRO A 70 -11.13 -13.94 6.27
N ASN A 71 -10.61 -13.94 7.50
CA ASN A 71 -9.97 -15.10 8.16
C ASN A 71 -8.67 -15.62 7.52
N SER A 72 -8.09 -14.91 6.55
CA SER A 72 -6.74 -15.21 6.07
C SER A 72 -5.69 -15.03 7.18
N PRO A 73 -4.46 -15.55 7.02
CA PRO A 73 -3.34 -15.14 7.85
C PRO A 73 -3.14 -13.61 7.82
N SER A 74 -2.48 -13.03 8.83
CA SER A 74 -2.12 -11.61 8.79
C SER A 74 -1.04 -11.38 7.72
N PHE A 75 -1.35 -10.50 6.77
CA PHE A 75 -0.42 -9.92 5.80
C PHE A 75 -0.92 -8.54 5.37
N ARG A 76 0.00 -7.64 5.01
CA ARG A 76 -0.37 -6.39 4.34
C ARG A 76 -0.76 -6.64 2.88
N ILE A 77 -1.46 -5.71 2.24
CA ILE A 77 -1.80 -5.91 0.81
C ILE A 77 -0.59 -5.71 -0.09
N ILE A 78 0.11 -4.59 0.06
CA ILE A 78 1.23 -4.21 -0.81
C ILE A 78 2.45 -3.81 0.02
N GLU A 79 3.62 -4.28 -0.42
CA GLU A 79 4.93 -3.81 0.03
C GLU A 79 5.69 -3.23 -1.17
N VAL A 80 6.24 -2.03 -1.01
CA VAL A 80 7.11 -1.37 -2.00
C VAL A 80 8.51 -1.29 -1.42
N ASP A 81 9.44 -1.99 -2.05
CA ASP A 81 10.80 -2.16 -1.57
C ASP A 81 11.77 -1.18 -2.21
N GLY A 82 12.72 -0.70 -1.40
CA GLY A 82 13.93 -0.06 -1.89
C GLY A 82 15.02 -0.08 -0.82
N PRO A 83 16.31 0.02 -1.16
CA PRO A 83 17.35 0.19 -0.16
C PRO A 83 17.11 1.51 0.58
N SER A 84 17.15 1.48 1.92
CA SER A 84 16.83 2.58 2.84
C SER A 84 17.65 3.87 2.66
N GLN A 85 18.59 3.92 1.70
CA GLN A 85 19.54 5.01 1.49
C GLN A 85 19.51 5.61 0.07
N PHE A 86 18.73 5.07 -0.89
CA PHE A 86 18.66 5.60 -2.26
C PHE A 86 17.21 5.75 -2.74
N PRO A 87 16.50 6.83 -2.33
CA PRO A 87 15.16 7.10 -2.81
C PRO A 87 15.16 7.24 -4.33
N ALA A 88 14.24 6.53 -5.00
CA ALA A 88 14.09 6.40 -6.45
C ALA A 88 14.98 5.38 -7.19
N ALA A 89 15.84 4.62 -6.50
CA ALA A 89 16.68 3.62 -7.17
C ALA A 89 16.00 2.26 -7.42
N GLN A 90 14.84 1.96 -6.81
CA GLN A 90 13.93 0.83 -7.13
C GLN A 90 12.64 0.84 -6.26
N GLY A 91 11.62 0.09 -6.70
CA GLY A 91 10.25 0.05 -6.17
C GLY A 91 9.47 1.35 -6.37
N GLN A 92 8.67 1.45 -7.44
CA GLN A 92 7.79 2.61 -7.63
C GLN A 92 6.39 2.12 -7.93
N LEU A 93 5.43 2.47 -7.07
CA LEU A 93 4.05 2.08 -7.24
C LEU A 93 3.21 3.30 -7.61
N THR A 94 2.53 3.21 -8.75
CA THR A 94 1.46 4.15 -9.09
C THR A 94 0.12 3.44 -9.07
N LEU A 95 -0.80 3.88 -8.23
CA LEU A 95 -2.19 3.41 -8.17
C LEU A 95 -3.11 4.48 -8.75
N ALA A 96 -3.83 4.15 -9.82
CA ALA A 96 -4.86 4.99 -10.41
C ALA A 96 -6.22 4.29 -10.27
N THR A 97 -7.17 4.93 -9.55
CA THR A 97 -8.55 4.43 -9.40
C THR A 97 -8.65 3.01 -8.82
N VAL A 98 -7.75 2.68 -7.89
CA VAL A 98 -7.71 1.40 -7.15
C VAL A 98 -8.00 1.62 -5.67
N THR A 99 -8.84 0.75 -5.11
CA THR A 99 -9.06 0.65 -3.66
C THR A 99 -8.22 -0.47 -3.08
N ILE A 100 -7.51 -0.20 -1.98
CA ILE A 100 -6.80 -1.18 -1.17
C ILE A 100 -7.55 -1.32 0.15
N SER A 101 -7.82 -2.55 0.59
CA SER A 101 -8.61 -2.72 1.82
C SER A 101 -8.31 -3.98 2.64
N ASN A 102 -8.68 -3.90 3.91
CA ASN A 102 -8.72 -4.99 4.88
C ASN A 102 -7.38 -5.73 5.10
N GLY A 103 -6.28 -5.11 4.71
CA GLY A 103 -4.95 -5.65 4.96
C GLY A 103 -4.64 -5.61 6.46
N ASP A 104 -3.91 -6.61 6.95
CA ASP A 104 -3.63 -6.78 8.36
C ASP A 104 -2.16 -7.17 8.54
N ALA A 105 -1.32 -6.21 8.90
CA ALA A 105 0.10 -6.47 9.16
C ALA A 105 0.36 -6.99 10.59
N GLY A 106 -0.66 -7.13 11.44
CA GLY A 106 -0.51 -7.45 12.86
C GLY A 106 0.46 -6.48 13.54
N LEU A 107 1.59 -7.01 14.04
CA LEU A 107 2.65 -6.22 14.68
C LEU A 107 3.58 -5.49 13.70
N GLY A 108 3.38 -5.68 12.39
CA GLY A 108 4.12 -5.02 11.32
C GLY A 108 3.66 -3.59 11.04
N VAL A 109 3.97 -3.08 9.85
CA VAL A 109 3.69 -1.69 9.45
C VAL A 109 2.90 -1.62 8.15
N GLY A 110 2.04 -0.61 7.96
CA GLY A 110 1.37 -0.42 6.66
C GLY A 110 0.41 -1.55 6.32
N GLY A 111 -0.74 -1.63 7.00
CA GLY A 111 -1.69 -2.73 6.82
C GLY A 111 -2.22 -2.82 5.39
N GLY A 112 -2.55 -1.68 4.78
CA GLY A 112 -2.82 -1.61 3.34
C GLY A 112 -1.53 -1.59 2.54
N ILE A 113 -0.72 -0.55 2.74
CA ILE A 113 0.50 -0.29 1.96
C ILE A 113 1.67 -0.02 2.90
N ALA A 114 2.76 -0.78 2.75
CA ALA A 114 4.04 -0.46 3.36
C ALA A 114 5.02 0.01 2.27
N ASN A 115 5.49 1.25 2.37
CA ASN A 115 6.55 1.77 1.52
C ASN A 115 7.87 1.81 2.31
N LEU A 116 8.70 0.78 2.12
CA LEU A 116 9.89 0.48 2.91
C LEU A 116 11.20 0.88 2.21
N GLY A 117 11.14 1.87 1.33
CA GLY A 117 12.32 2.38 0.61
C GLY A 117 12.07 2.79 -0.84
N GLY A 118 10.88 2.51 -1.37
CA GLY A 118 10.48 2.88 -2.73
C GLY A 118 9.79 4.24 -2.83
N SER A 119 8.77 4.34 -3.69
CA SER A 119 7.84 5.48 -3.74
C SER A 119 6.42 5.03 -4.06
N VAL A 120 5.43 5.75 -3.51
CA VAL A 120 4.01 5.48 -3.76
C VAL A 120 3.31 6.75 -4.25
N THR A 121 2.63 6.63 -5.38
CA THR A 121 1.73 7.66 -5.92
C THR A 121 0.33 7.09 -6.04
N MET A 122 -0.67 7.78 -5.49
CA MET A 122 -2.08 7.40 -5.58
C MET A 122 -2.90 8.53 -6.22
N THR A 123 -3.73 8.18 -7.20
CA THR A 123 -4.68 9.11 -7.83
C THR A 123 -6.07 8.51 -7.83
N ALA A 124 -7.04 9.22 -7.26
CA ALA A 124 -8.44 8.79 -7.17
C ALA A 124 -8.61 7.38 -6.56
N GLY A 125 -7.71 7.00 -5.64
CA GLY A 125 -7.71 5.71 -4.96
C GLY A 125 -8.16 5.80 -3.51
N ALA A 126 -8.25 4.65 -2.84
CA ALA A 126 -8.59 4.58 -1.42
C ALA A 126 -7.77 3.53 -0.68
N VAL A 127 -7.46 3.77 0.59
CA VAL A 127 -6.95 2.77 1.54
C VAL A 127 -7.89 2.71 2.75
N ARG A 128 -8.50 1.56 3.02
CA ARG A 128 -9.52 1.46 4.07
C ARG A 128 -9.57 0.14 4.83
N GLY A 129 -10.03 0.21 6.08
CA GLY A 129 -10.29 -0.99 6.89
C GLY A 129 -9.04 -1.81 7.24
N SER A 130 -7.85 -1.23 7.07
CA SER A 130 -6.59 -1.95 7.29
C SER A 130 -6.07 -1.78 8.73
N HIS A 131 -5.26 -2.75 9.18
CA HIS A 131 -4.68 -2.81 10.52
C HIS A 131 -3.16 -3.03 10.50
N ALA A 132 -2.44 -2.36 11.41
CA ALA A 132 -1.01 -2.57 11.64
C ALA A 132 -0.57 -2.08 13.04
N SER A 133 0.71 -2.21 13.38
CA SER A 133 1.29 -1.56 14.57
C SER A 133 1.50 -0.06 14.33
N PHE A 134 2.07 0.29 13.17
CA PHE A 134 2.23 1.66 12.70
C PHE A 134 1.71 1.81 11.28
N GLY A 135 0.97 2.89 11.00
CA GLY A 135 0.44 3.10 9.66
C GLY A 135 -0.64 2.07 9.34
N GLY A 136 -1.75 2.10 10.06
CA GLY A 136 -2.83 1.12 9.90
C GLY A 136 -3.26 0.99 8.44
N GLY A 137 -3.42 2.14 7.77
CA GLY A 137 -3.60 2.22 6.33
C GLY A 137 -2.27 2.16 5.59
N ILE A 138 -1.45 3.19 5.77
CA ILE A 138 -0.21 3.40 5.02
C ILE A 138 0.95 3.67 5.97
N TYR A 139 2.06 2.98 5.75
CA TYR A 139 3.35 3.31 6.35
C TYR A 139 4.32 3.75 5.24
N THR A 140 5.12 4.79 5.50
CA THR A 140 6.15 5.24 4.55
C THR A 140 7.45 5.63 5.22
N ASP A 141 8.57 5.09 4.71
CA ASP A 141 9.94 5.50 5.00
C ASP A 141 10.45 6.59 4.03
N THR A 142 9.74 6.80 2.92
CA THR A 142 10.17 7.69 1.84
C THR A 142 8.99 8.57 1.36
N ALA A 143 8.83 8.76 0.04
CA ALA A 143 7.83 9.63 -0.55
C ALA A 143 6.48 8.92 -0.74
N LEU A 144 5.42 9.54 -0.22
CA LEU A 144 4.01 9.22 -0.51
C LEU A 144 3.34 10.45 -1.12
N THR A 145 2.79 10.32 -2.32
CA THR A 145 1.97 11.37 -2.96
C THR A 145 0.56 10.87 -3.18
N MET A 146 -0.44 11.64 -2.75
CA MET A 146 -1.84 11.32 -2.91
C MET A 146 -2.59 12.49 -3.56
N THR A 147 -3.31 12.20 -4.64
CA THR A 147 -4.16 13.16 -5.34
C THR A 147 -5.60 12.64 -5.38
N ALA A 148 -6.57 13.46 -4.95
CA ALA A 148 -7.99 13.11 -4.94
C ALA A 148 -8.29 11.73 -4.32
N SER A 149 -7.50 11.31 -3.33
CA SER A 149 -7.53 9.97 -2.75
C SER A 149 -7.99 10.00 -1.29
N SER A 150 -8.31 8.84 -0.72
CA SER A 150 -8.74 8.75 0.68
C SER A 150 -8.04 7.66 1.49
N VAL A 151 -7.82 7.92 2.78
CA VAL A 151 -7.34 6.95 3.78
C VAL A 151 -8.29 6.98 4.97
N THR A 152 -9.12 5.94 5.13
CA THR A 152 -10.26 5.98 6.07
C THR A 152 -10.52 4.65 6.78
N GLY A 153 -11.00 4.72 8.03
CA GLY A 153 -11.40 3.52 8.77
C GLY A 153 -10.25 2.56 9.05
N ASN A 154 -9.00 3.04 9.03
CA ASN A 154 -7.83 2.21 9.32
C ASN A 154 -7.46 2.29 10.80
N THR A 155 -6.83 1.24 11.31
CA THR A 155 -6.49 1.11 12.73
C THR A 155 -5.02 0.79 12.93
N ALA A 156 -4.37 1.47 13.88
CA ALA A 156 -3.02 1.14 14.31
C ALA A 156 -3.01 0.78 15.80
N THR A 157 -2.13 -0.14 16.19
CA THR A 157 -1.94 -0.46 17.62
C THR A 157 -1.16 0.63 18.34
N VAL A 158 -0.21 1.29 17.66
CA VAL A 158 0.68 2.28 18.26
C VAL A 158 0.37 3.69 17.77
N ARG A 159 0.61 4.00 16.49
CA ARG A 159 0.45 5.35 15.91
C ARG A 159 0.21 5.32 14.41
N GLY A 160 -0.36 6.40 13.89
CA GLY A 160 -0.68 6.56 12.48
C GLY A 160 -1.76 5.57 12.09
N GLY A 161 -2.96 5.71 12.65
CA GLY A 161 -4.11 4.90 12.27
C GLY A 161 -4.32 4.92 10.76
N GLY A 162 -4.32 6.12 10.17
CA GLY A 162 -4.36 6.31 8.72
C GLY A 162 -2.98 6.17 8.10
N ILE A 163 -2.14 7.18 8.31
CA ILE A 163 -0.78 7.26 7.74
C ILE A 163 0.26 7.41 8.85
N TYR A 164 1.30 6.60 8.80
CA TYR A 164 2.52 6.80 9.59
C TYR A 164 3.69 7.13 8.68
N ARG A 165 4.29 8.32 8.89
CA ARG A 165 5.50 8.75 8.19
C ARG A 165 6.71 8.54 9.08
N ASN A 166 7.50 7.52 8.80
CA ASN A 166 8.75 7.27 9.52
C ASN A 166 9.91 8.14 9.02
N ALA A 167 9.97 8.37 7.71
CA ALA A 167 10.92 9.27 7.07
C ALA A 167 10.34 9.80 5.75
N GLY A 168 11.09 10.69 5.07
CA GLY A 168 10.65 11.28 3.81
C GLY A 168 9.48 12.27 3.95
N SER A 169 8.66 12.35 2.91
CA SER A 169 7.58 13.33 2.77
C SER A 169 6.24 12.68 2.41
N VAL A 170 5.16 13.27 2.93
CA VAL A 170 3.79 12.96 2.54
C VAL A 170 3.21 14.20 1.91
N THR A 171 2.71 14.08 0.68
CA THR A 171 2.06 15.15 -0.07
C THR A 171 0.61 14.76 -0.33
N LEU A 172 -0.33 15.55 0.21
CA LEU A 172 -1.77 15.35 0.03
C LEU A 172 -2.35 16.49 -0.80
N LEU A 173 -2.86 16.17 -1.99
CA LEU A 173 -3.54 17.11 -2.87
C LEU A 173 -5.00 16.71 -3.02
N ALA A 174 -5.93 17.57 -2.59
CA ALA A 174 -7.37 17.29 -2.61
C ALA A 174 -7.74 15.90 -2.03
N SER A 175 -6.94 15.42 -1.07
CA SER A 175 -7.05 14.07 -0.50
C SER A 175 -7.53 14.16 0.95
N ASN A 176 -8.17 13.09 1.43
CA ASN A 176 -8.79 13.05 2.76
C ASN A 176 -8.23 11.91 3.60
N VAL A 177 -7.75 12.22 4.81
CA VAL A 177 -7.34 11.23 5.81
C VAL A 177 -8.22 11.41 7.05
N SER A 178 -9.20 10.53 7.25
CA SER A 178 -10.23 10.73 8.28
C SER A 178 -10.78 9.41 8.84
N GLY A 179 -11.30 9.46 10.07
CA GLY A 179 -11.92 8.30 10.71
C GLY A 179 -10.96 7.14 10.95
N ASN A 180 -9.67 7.42 11.18
CA ASN A 180 -8.68 6.39 11.52
C ASN A 180 -8.34 6.44 13.02
N THR A 181 -7.90 5.32 13.59
CA THR A 181 -7.63 5.14 15.03
C THR A 181 -6.20 4.63 15.23
N PRO A 182 -5.40 5.13 16.19
CA PRO A 182 -5.74 6.13 17.20
C PRO A 182 -5.76 7.57 16.66
N ASP A 183 -5.14 7.80 15.51
CA ASP A 183 -5.02 9.11 14.85
C ASP A 183 -5.08 8.95 13.31
N ASN A 184 -5.40 10.04 12.62
CA ASN A 184 -5.40 10.06 11.15
C ASN A 184 -3.97 9.96 10.61
N CYS A 185 -3.04 10.63 11.28
CA CYS A 185 -1.69 10.83 10.81
C CYS A 185 -0.73 10.92 11.99
N ALA A 186 0.44 10.29 11.85
CA ALA A 186 1.55 10.43 12.80
C ALA A 186 2.90 10.37 12.07
N ALA A 187 3.95 10.87 12.73
CA ALA A 187 5.31 10.83 12.21
C ALA A 187 6.33 10.64 13.33
N THR A 188 7.56 10.27 12.96
CA THR A 188 8.71 10.31 13.87
C THR A 188 9.03 11.77 14.26
N VAL A 189 9.18 12.04 15.56
CA VAL A 189 9.57 13.35 16.13
C VAL A 189 11.07 13.55 15.85
N PRO A 190 11.55 14.71 15.33
CA PRO A 190 11.18 16.10 15.65
C PRO A 190 10.32 16.84 14.60
N LEU A 191 9.87 16.17 13.52
CA LEU A 191 9.18 16.84 12.42
C LEU A 191 7.66 16.95 12.72
N THR A 192 7.28 18.14 13.17
CA THR A 192 5.92 18.56 13.51
C THR A 192 5.10 18.87 12.26
N ALA A 193 4.38 17.88 11.76
CA ALA A 193 2.94 17.97 11.48
C ALA A 193 2.46 16.55 11.16
N PRO A 194 1.42 16.03 11.82
CA PRO A 194 0.67 14.93 11.23
C PRO A 194 0.22 15.42 9.83
N CYS A 195 0.26 14.53 8.83
CA CYS A 195 -0.26 14.85 7.51
C CYS A 195 -1.61 15.60 7.58
#